data_AF-A0A1Y9TMG4-F1
#
_entry.id   AF-A0A1Y9TMG4-F1
#
_cell.length_a   1.000
_cell.length_b   1.000
_cell.length_c   1.000
_cell.angle_alpha   90.00
_cell.angle_beta   90.00
_cell.angle_gamma   90.00
#
_symmetry.space_group_name_H-M   'P 1'
#
loop_
_entity.id
_entity.type
_entity.pdbx_description
1 polymer ?
#
loop_
_entity_poly.entity_id
_entity_poly.type
_entity_poly.pdbx_seq_one_letter_code
_entity_poly.pdbx_strand_id
1 'polypeptide(L)' 'MLIFWNNTIRFVRFFFSAILGLFLTISYPILTLFKQSKYATIIIVLMFVFLILLINILKLMLGIEL' A
#
# COMPACT_ATOMS: atom_id res chain seq x y z
N MET A 1 27.02 -22.34 -19.68
CA MET A 1 26.94 -21.04 -18.99
C MET A 1 25.68 -20.24 -19.36
N LEU A 2 25.36 -20.08 -20.66
CA LEU A 2 24.22 -19.27 -21.13
C LEU A 2 22.84 -19.78 -20.65
N ILE A 3 22.67 -21.11 -20.54
CA ILE A 3 21.45 -21.76 -20.04
C ILE A 3 21.19 -21.38 -18.57
N PHE A 4 22.22 -21.32 -17.74
CA PHE A 4 22.11 -20.97 -16.33
C PHE A 4 21.56 -19.55 -16.17
N TRP A 5 22.19 -18.59 -16.83
CA TRP A 5 21.76 -17.19 -16.80
C TRP A 5 20.34 -16.99 -17.34
N ASN A 6 19.98 -17.70 -18.41
CA ASN A 6 18.63 -17.62 -18.98
C ASN A 6 17.56 -18.15 -18.00
N ASN A 7 17.86 -19.23 -17.28
CA ASN A 7 16.96 -19.76 -16.25
C ASN A 7 16.85 -18.83 -15.03
N THR A 8 17.95 -18.22 -14.60
CA THR A 8 17.94 -17.27 -13.47
C THR A 8 17.09 -16.04 -13.79
N ILE A 9 17.23 -15.44 -14.98
CA ILE A 9 16.41 -14.30 -15.40
C ILE A 9 14.93 -14.71 -15.52
N ARG A 10 14.64 -15.91 -16.05
CA ARG A 10 13.28 -16.44 -16.15
C ARG A 10 12.63 -16.62 -14.78
N PHE A 11 13.38 -17.13 -13.81
CA PHE A 11 12.93 -17.30 -12.43
C PHE A 11 12.61 -15.95 -11.78
N VAL A 12 13.51 -14.96 -11.90
CA VAL A 12 13.28 -13.61 -11.36
C VAL A 12 12.01 -13.00 -11.97
N ARG A 13 11.82 -13.12 -13.29
CA ARG A 13 10.61 -12.63 -13.96
C ARG A 13 9.35 -13.32 -13.44
N PHE A 14 9.39 -14.63 -13.26
CA PHE A 14 8.27 -15.38 -12.69
C PHE A 14 7.96 -14.94 -11.26
N PHE A 15 8.99 -14.76 -10.42
CA PHE A 15 8.83 -14.33 -9.04
C PHE A 15 8.13 -12.98 -8.93
N PHE A 16 8.60 -11.96 -9.67
CA PHE A 16 7.93 -10.66 -9.68
C PHE A 16 6.51 -10.73 -10.25
N SER A 17 6.29 -11.53 -11.29
CA SER A 17 4.94 -11.73 -11.84
C SER A 17 3.99 -12.37 -10.82
N ALA A 18 4.45 -13.34 -10.05
CA ALA A 18 3.67 -14.01 -9.01
C ALA A 18 3.38 -13.05 -7.84
N ILE A 19 4.38 -12.28 -7.40
CA ILE A 19 4.21 -11.26 -6.35
C ILE A 19 3.20 -10.21 -6.78
N LEU A 20 3.33 -9.67 -7.99
CA LEU A 20 2.40 -8.67 -8.50
C LEU A 20 0.99 -9.23 -8.63
N GLY A 21 0.85 -10.46 -9.13
CA GLY A 21 -0.43 -11.16 -9.18
C GLY A 21 -1.07 -11.28 -7.80
N LEU A 22 -0.32 -11.79 -6.81
CA LEU A 22 -0.78 -11.93 -5.42
C LEU A 22 -1.13 -10.57 -4.81
N PHE A 23 -0.28 -9.57 -5.01
CA PHE A 23 -0.51 -8.21 -4.50
C PHE A 23 -1.80 -7.62 -5.08
N LEU A 24 -2.05 -7.77 -6.38
CA LEU A 24 -3.27 -7.31 -7.03
C LEU A 24 -4.51 -8.07 -6.54
N THR A 25 -4.42 -9.39 -6.35
CA THR A 25 -5.53 -10.19 -5.84
C THR A 25 -5.89 -9.81 -4.39
N ILE A 26 -4.90 -9.61 -3.53
CA ILE A 26 -5.12 -9.21 -2.14
C ILE A 26 -5.63 -7.76 -2.05
N SER A 27 -5.16 -6.88 -2.93
CA SER A 27 -5.59 -5.46 -2.95
C SER A 27 -6.94 -5.24 -3.64
N TYR A 28 -7.41 -6.15 -4.49
CA TYR A 28 -8.71 -6.05 -5.15
C TYR A 28 -9.90 -5.80 -4.18
N PRO A 29 -10.11 -6.58 -3.10
CA PRO A 29 -11.20 -6.30 -2.14
C PRO A 29 -11.03 -4.95 -1.44
N ILE A 30 -9.80 -4.48 -1.23
CA ILE A 30 -9.53 -3.15 -0.68
C ILE A 30 -10.01 -2.08 -1.67
N LEU A 31 -9.67 -2.24 -2.96
CA LEU A 31 -10.10 -1.32 -4.02
C LEU A 31 -11.62 -1.33 -4.25
N THR A 32 -12.31 -2.45 -4.03
CA THR A 32 -13.77 -2.50 -4.11
C THR A 32 -14.46 -1.84 -2.91
N LEU A 33 -13.86 -1.89 -1.72
CA LEU A 33 -14.33 -1.13 -0.55
C LEU A 33 -14.27 0.39 -0.80
N PHE A 34 -13.24 0.87 -1.50
CA PHE A 34 -13.17 2.28 -1.93
C PHE A 34 -14.27 2.68 -2.93
N LYS A 35 -14.80 1.75 -3.74
CA LYS A 35 -15.89 2.04 -4.70
C LYS A 35 -17.27 2.12 -4.04
N GLN A 36 -17.45 1.47 -2.89
CA GLN A 36 -18.71 1.54 -2.16
C GLN A 36 -18.78 2.84 -1.38
N SER A 37 -19.67 3.75 -1.81
CA SER A 37 -19.81 5.12 -1.24
C SER A 37 -19.90 5.16 0.29
N LYS A 38 -20.54 4.16 0.92
CA LYS A 38 -20.64 4.07 2.39
C LYS A 38 -19.30 3.84 3.08
N TYR A 39 -18.44 2.99 2.51
CA TYR A 39 -17.12 2.69 3.08
C TYR A 39 -16.06 3.69 2.65
N ALA A 40 -16.20 4.29 1.47
CA ALA A 40 -15.34 5.37 1.00
C ALA A 40 -15.31 6.54 2.00
N THR A 41 -16.48 6.99 2.49
CA THR A 41 -16.56 8.05 3.49
C THR A 41 -15.87 7.66 4.80
N ILE A 42 -16.07 6.43 5.27
CA ILE A 42 -15.42 5.92 6.50
C ILE A 42 -13.89 5.94 6.35
N ILE A 43 -13.36 5.49 5.21
CA ILE A 43 -11.93 5.47 4.96
C ILE A 43 -11.36 6.89 4.87
N ILE A 44 -12.07 7.82 4.22
CA ILE A 44 -11.66 9.23 4.13
C ILE A 44 -11.61 9.86 5.53
N VAL A 45 -12.64 9.64 6.36
CA VAL A 45 -12.65 10.13 7.74
C VAL A 45 -11.48 9.56 8.54
N LEU A 46 -11.23 8.25 8.41
CA LEU A 46 -10.11 7.59 9.09
C LEU A 46 -8.75 8.16 8.66
N MET A 47 -8.57 8.44 7.35
CA MET A 47 -7.36 9.09 6.84
C MET A 47 -7.20 10.50 7.39
N PHE A 48 -8.27 11.29 7.49
CA PHE A 48 -8.22 12.62 8.08
C PHE A 48 -7.83 12.58 9.56
N VAL A 49 -8.43 11.68 10.33
CA VAL A 49 -8.08 11.48 11.75
C VAL A 49 -6.61 11.09 11.89
N PHE A 50 -6.14 10.17 11.05
CA PHE A 50 -4.73 9.76 11.03
C PHE A 50 -3.80 10.94 10.73
N LEU A 51 -4.11 11.77 9.73
CA LEU A 51 -3.32 12.95 9.39
C LEU A 51 -3.30 13.98 10.52
N ILE A 52 -4.44 14.22 11.18
CA ILE A 52 -4.52 15.14 12.33
C ILE A 52 -3.63 14.63 13.47
N LEU A 53 -3.72 13.33 13.79
CA LEU A 53 -2.86 12.72 14.82
C LEU A 53 -1.38 12.85 14.45
N LEU A 54 -1.03 12.58 13.21
CA LEU A 54 0.35 12.67 12.73
C LEU A 54 0.87 14.11 12.82
N ILE A 55 0.07 15.11 12.43
CA ILE A 55 0.41 16.52 12.58
C ILE A 55 0.61 16.88 14.07
N ASN A 56 -0.26 16.41 14.96
CA ASN A 56 -0.13 16.67 16.39
C ASN A 56 1.13 16.04 16.97
N ILE A 57 1.45 14.79 16.59
CA ILE A 57 2.69 14.13 16.99
C ILE A 57 3.90 14.92 16.50
N LEU A 58 3.90 15.35 15.24
CA LEU A 58 4.99 16.17 14.70
C LEU A 58 5.14 17.50 15.46
N LYS A 59 4.03 18.18 15.76
CA LYS A 59 4.05 19.42 16.56
C LYS A 59 4.66 19.20 17.95
N LEU A 60 4.26 18.12 18.63
CA LEU A 60 4.83 17.74 19.92
C LEU A 60 6.33 17.47 19.83
N MET A 61 6.78 16.79 18.76
CA MET A 61 8.21 16.53 18.53
C MET A 61 9.00 17.81 18.23
N LEU A 62 8.39 18.78 17.57
CA LEU A 62 9.00 20.06 17.20
C LEU A 62 8.92 21.10 18.32
N GLY A 63 8.25 20.80 19.44
CA GLY A 63 7.98 21.78 20.51
C GLY A 63 7.11 22.95 20.04
N ILE A 64 6.34 22.77 18.97
CA ILE A 64 5.41 23.78 18.46
C ILE A 64 4.11 23.62 19.24
N GLU A 65 4.05 24.28 20.39
CA GLU A 65 2.83 24.43 21.19
C GLU A 65 1.92 25.46 20.51
N LEU A 66 0.62 25.15 20.44
CA LEU A 66 -0.39 25.97 19.77
C LEU A 66 -1.04 26.93 20.77
#